data_AF-A0A1B9YYZ8-F1
#
_entry.id   AF-A0A1B9YYZ8-F1
#
_cell.length_a   1.000
_cell.length_b   1.000
_cell.length_c   1.000
_cell.angle_alpha   90.00
_cell.angle_beta   90.00
_cell.angle_gamma   90.00
#
_symmetry.space_group_name_H-M   'P 1'
#
loop_
_entity.id
_entity.type
_entity.pdbx_description
1 polymer ?
#
loop_
_entity_poly.entity_id
_entity_poly.type
_entity_poly.pdbx_seq_one_letter_code
_entity_poly.pdbx_strand_id
1 'polypeptide(L)'
;MAKIVILFALTLALNLALKFFVAPRYGKDVAARFLEHLKYIPSQNEALSQASLARWLADKTQSGAIRGYVFPVLFPLDFLFLICLGLFLGFASVPLAERLEFLSSLPVWIWWMLPICYMAFDIAEDIVIAAIFKSFVPLTADSFRLLSSLTAIKIASVKAAIAQVILLGALNLLSYFIPFGRPI
;
A
#
# COMPACT_ATOMS: atom_id res chain seq x y z
N MET A 1 -16.29 15.71 -5.84
CA MET A 1 -15.69 15.14 -7.06
C MET A 1 -14.22 15.54 -7.24
N ALA A 2 -13.88 16.84 -7.28
CA ALA A 2 -12.52 17.33 -7.56
C ALA A 2 -11.42 16.68 -6.71
N LYS A 3 -11.62 16.58 -5.38
CA LYS A 3 -10.66 15.95 -4.47
C LYS A 3 -10.34 14.48 -4.82
N ILE A 4 -11.34 13.70 -5.25
CA ILE A 4 -11.16 12.28 -5.62
C ILE A 4 -10.30 12.18 -6.88
N VAL A 5 -10.56 13.04 -7.87
CA VAL A 5 -9.80 13.09 -9.13
C VAL A 5 -8.35 13.50 -8.86
N ILE A 6 -8.14 14.52 -8.01
CA ILE A 6 -6.80 14.96 -7.61
C ILE A 6 -6.05 13.83 -6.91
N LEU A 7 -6.67 13.18 -5.92
CA LEU A 7 -6.04 12.08 -5.17
C LEU A 7 -5.72 10.89 -6.08
N PHE A 8 -6.61 10.55 -7.02
CA PHE A 8 -6.34 9.52 -8.03
C PHE A 8 -5.15 9.88 -8.92
N ALA A 9 -5.13 11.10 -9.45
CA ALA A 9 -4.04 11.58 -10.30
C ALA A 9 -2.70 11.59 -9.57
N LEU A 10 -2.67 12.05 -8.30
CA LEU A 10 -1.47 12.02 -7.46
C LEU A 10 -1.02 10.60 -7.15
N THR A 11 -1.94 9.70 -6.81
CA THR A 11 -1.64 8.27 -6.57
C THR A 11 -0.98 7.65 -7.81
N LEU A 12 -1.56 7.89 -8.98
CA LEU A 12 -1.01 7.40 -10.25
C LEU A 12 0.36 8.02 -10.54
N ALA A 13 0.49 9.34 -10.41
CA ALA A 13 1.75 10.04 -10.67
C ALA A 13 2.86 9.55 -9.74
N LEU A 14 2.59 9.38 -8.44
CA LEU A 14 3.56 8.88 -7.46
C LEU A 14 3.97 7.43 -7.76
N ASN A 15 3.01 6.55 -8.08
CA ASN A 15 3.31 5.17 -8.44
C ASN A 15 4.20 5.09 -9.69
N LEU A 16 3.88 5.88 -10.73
CA LEU A 16 4.69 5.94 -11.95
C LEU A 16 6.07 6.56 -11.68
N ALA A 17 6.14 7.64 -10.89
CA ALA A 17 7.38 8.29 -10.51
C ALA A 17 8.32 7.32 -9.76
N LEU A 18 7.79 6.62 -8.76
CA LEU A 18 8.51 5.60 -8.00
C LEU A 18 9.03 4.49 -8.90
N LYS A 19 8.15 3.90 -9.72
CA LYS A 19 8.46 2.75 -10.57
C LYS A 19 9.48 3.05 -11.66
N PHE A 20 9.37 4.19 -12.32
CA PHE A 20 10.15 4.48 -13.53
C PHE A 20 11.34 5.39 -13.30
N PHE A 21 11.32 6.25 -12.27
CA PHE A 21 12.35 7.28 -12.10
C PHE A 21 13.18 7.11 -10.83
N VAL A 22 12.58 6.65 -9.73
CA VAL A 22 13.24 6.63 -8.41
C VAL A 22 13.84 5.26 -8.12
N ALA A 23 13.01 4.23 -8.00
CA ALA A 23 13.44 2.91 -7.53
C ALA A 23 14.51 2.24 -8.42
N PRO A 24 14.47 2.36 -9.77
CA PRO A 24 15.51 1.80 -10.64
C PRO A 24 16.93 2.32 -10.38
N ARG A 25 17.08 3.51 -9.79
CA ARG A 25 18.39 4.11 -9.46
C ARG A 25 19.13 3.38 -8.34
N TYR A 26 18.42 2.56 -7.56
CA TYR A 26 18.95 1.89 -6.37
C TYR A 26 19.07 0.37 -6.54
N GLY A 27 19.00 -0.13 -7.78
CA GLY A 27 19.18 -1.55 -8.10
C GLY A 27 17.87 -2.32 -8.25
N LYS A 28 17.99 -3.56 -8.72
CA LYS A 28 16.84 -4.42 -9.11
C LYS A 28 15.94 -4.76 -7.93
N ASP A 29 16.51 -4.92 -6.74
CA ASP A 29 15.78 -5.26 -5.52
C ASP A 29 14.82 -4.14 -5.10
N VAL A 30 15.34 -2.91 -5.04
CA VAL A 30 14.55 -1.71 -4.73
C VAL A 30 13.52 -1.46 -5.82
N ALA A 31 13.92 -1.57 -7.10
CA ALA A 31 13.03 -1.42 -8.24
C ALA A 31 11.84 -2.40 -8.21
N ALA A 32 12.08 -3.63 -7.75
CA ALA A 32 11.05 -4.65 -7.64
C ALA A 32 10.21 -4.55 -6.36
N ARG A 33 10.60 -3.69 -5.40
CA ARG A 33 10.02 -3.62 -4.05
C ARG A 33 9.90 -5.02 -3.43
N PHE A 34 11.01 -5.75 -3.45
CA PHE A 34 10.99 -7.20 -3.22
C PHE A 34 10.41 -7.59 -1.85
N LEU A 35 10.59 -6.76 -0.81
CA LEU A 35 10.02 -7.01 0.52
C LEU A 35 8.50 -6.98 0.53
N GLU A 36 7.89 -6.26 -0.41
CA GLU A 36 6.47 -5.95 -0.39
C GLU A 36 5.69 -6.73 -1.45
N HIS A 37 6.33 -7.02 -2.58
CA HIS A 37 5.66 -7.62 -3.74
C HIS A 37 6.18 -9.01 -4.11
N LEU A 38 7.39 -9.37 -3.67
CA LEU A 38 8.03 -10.60 -4.11
C LEU A 38 8.18 -11.58 -2.95
N LYS A 39 8.04 -12.87 -3.29
CA LYS A 39 8.41 -13.97 -2.39
C LYS A 39 9.89 -14.34 -2.52
N TYR A 40 10.70 -13.52 -3.19
CA TYR A 40 12.11 -13.77 -3.48
C TYR A 40 12.91 -12.46 -3.62
N ILE A 41 14.23 -12.53 -3.45
CA ILE A 41 15.18 -11.40 -3.58
C ILE A 41 15.81 -11.46 -4.98
N PRO A 42 15.55 -10.48 -5.89
CA PRO A 42 16.03 -10.52 -7.26
C PRO A 42 17.55 -10.65 -7.43
N SER A 43 18.35 -9.96 -6.61
CA SER A 43 19.81 -10.02 -6.67
C SER A 43 20.38 -11.37 -6.25
N GLN A 44 19.69 -12.09 -5.37
CA GLN A 44 20.13 -13.40 -4.86
C GLN A 44 19.47 -14.56 -5.61
N ASN A 45 18.38 -14.31 -6.34
CA ASN A 45 17.53 -15.34 -6.95
C ASN A 45 17.07 -16.42 -5.95
N GLU A 46 16.77 -15.99 -4.73
CA GLU A 46 16.40 -16.86 -3.62
C GLU A 46 15.09 -16.41 -2.96
N ALA A 47 14.34 -17.36 -2.41
CA ALA A 47 13.12 -17.05 -1.67
C ALA A 47 13.38 -16.09 -0.51
N LEU A 48 12.43 -15.18 -0.29
CA LEU A 48 12.50 -14.21 0.80
C LEU A 48 12.29 -14.94 2.12
N SER A 49 13.32 -14.94 2.94
CA SER A 49 13.36 -15.55 4.26
C SER A 49 14.20 -14.68 5.19
N GLN A 50 14.11 -14.93 6.50
CA GLN A 50 14.97 -14.24 7.48
C GLN A 50 16.46 -14.42 7.15
N ALA A 51 16.87 -15.61 6.70
CA ALA A 51 18.26 -15.91 6.37
C ALA A 51 18.74 -15.23 5.07
N SER A 52 17.92 -15.20 4.02
CA SER A 52 18.28 -14.51 2.76
C SER A 52 18.28 -13.00 2.93
N LEU A 53 17.33 -12.44 3.70
CA LEU A 53 17.32 -11.03 4.06
C LEU A 53 18.54 -10.65 4.91
N ALA A 54 18.91 -11.47 5.90
CA ALA A 54 20.10 -11.23 6.72
C ALA A 54 21.38 -11.20 5.87
N ARG A 55 21.51 -12.14 4.91
CA ARG A 55 22.63 -12.13 3.95
C ARG A 55 22.62 -10.89 3.06
N TRP A 56 21.45 -10.46 2.60
CA TRP A 56 21.32 -9.26 1.78
C TRP A 56 21.74 -8.00 2.56
N LEU A 57 21.35 -7.89 3.83
CA LEU A 57 21.74 -6.78 4.70
C LEU A 57 23.24 -6.78 5.06
N ALA A 58 23.84 -7.98 5.17
CA ALA A 58 25.28 -8.12 5.45
C ALA A 58 26.17 -7.82 4.23
N ASP A 59 25.60 -7.82 3.02
CA ASP A 59 26.33 -7.53 1.79
C ASP A 59 26.59 -6.03 1.63
N LYS A 60 27.87 -5.64 1.75
CA LYS A 60 28.31 -4.23 1.63
C LYS A 60 27.97 -3.61 0.27
N THR A 61 27.85 -4.43 -0.78
CA THR A 61 27.47 -3.93 -2.12
C THR A 61 26.03 -3.41 -2.17
N GLN A 62 25.18 -3.83 -1.23
CA GLN A 62 23.78 -3.41 -1.12
C GLN A 62 23.59 -2.13 -0.30
N SER A 63 24.65 -1.54 0.25
CA SER A 63 24.56 -0.32 1.07
C SER A 63 23.82 0.85 0.39
N GLY A 64 24.06 1.04 -0.91
CA GLY A 64 23.34 2.03 -1.73
C GLY A 64 21.85 1.70 -1.89
N ALA A 65 21.53 0.41 -2.09
CA ALA A 65 20.17 -0.09 -2.19
C ALA A 65 19.40 0.09 -0.87
N ILE A 66 19.99 -0.31 0.26
CA ILE A 66 19.45 -0.13 1.62
C ILE A 66 19.14 1.34 1.87
N ARG A 67 20.10 2.24 1.59
CA ARG A 67 19.90 3.68 1.79
C ARG A 67 18.77 4.21 0.93
N GLY A 68 18.74 3.84 -0.36
CA GLY A 68 17.70 4.23 -1.31
C GLY A 68 16.31 3.74 -0.94
N TYR A 69 16.23 2.51 -0.41
CA TYR A 69 14.98 1.90 0.07
C TYR A 69 14.40 2.73 1.21
N VAL A 70 15.21 3.08 2.22
CA VAL A 70 14.71 3.90 3.34
C VAL A 70 14.44 5.34 2.91
N PHE A 71 15.32 5.94 2.11
CA PHE A 71 15.16 7.29 1.58
C PHE A 71 15.75 7.38 0.16
N PRO A 72 14.97 7.82 -0.86
CA PRO A 72 13.68 8.50 -0.73
C PRO A 72 12.44 7.58 -0.90
N VAL A 73 12.61 6.26 -1.05
CA VAL A 73 11.52 5.35 -1.44
C VAL A 73 10.46 5.26 -0.35
N LEU A 74 10.75 4.66 0.82
CA LEU A 74 9.79 4.59 1.93
C LEU A 74 9.41 5.99 2.43
N PHE A 75 10.43 6.78 2.76
CA PHE A 75 10.25 8.15 3.22
C PHE A 75 10.92 9.12 2.23
N PRO A 76 10.20 10.09 1.64
CA PRO A 76 8.79 10.44 1.85
C PRO A 76 7.82 9.84 0.81
N LEU A 77 8.31 9.19 -0.25
CA LEU A 77 7.48 8.94 -1.44
C LEU A 77 6.39 7.91 -1.19
N ASP A 78 6.69 6.81 -0.51
CA ASP A 78 5.69 5.80 -0.20
C ASP A 78 4.67 6.33 0.80
N PHE A 79 5.11 7.10 1.79
CA PHE A 79 4.20 7.80 2.70
C PHE A 79 3.24 8.77 1.98
N LEU A 80 3.72 9.50 0.97
CA LEU A 80 2.86 10.35 0.15
C LEU A 80 1.89 9.52 -0.70
N PHE A 81 2.35 8.41 -1.27
CA PHE A 81 1.52 7.48 -2.04
C PHE A 81 0.43 6.89 -1.15
N LEU A 82 0.78 6.46 0.06
CA LEU A 82 -0.10 5.94 1.08
C LEU A 82 -1.24 6.91 1.39
N ILE A 83 -0.90 8.16 1.70
CA ILE A 83 -1.90 9.20 2.00
C ILE A 83 -2.82 9.40 0.79
N CYS A 84 -2.25 9.52 -0.41
CA CYS A 84 -3.04 9.74 -1.61
C CYS A 84 -4.01 8.57 -1.88
N LEU A 85 -3.51 7.33 -1.82
CA LEU A 85 -4.30 6.13 -2.09
C LEU A 85 -5.35 5.90 -0.99
N GLY A 86 -4.96 5.95 0.28
CA GLY A 86 -5.87 5.75 1.40
C GLY A 86 -7.00 6.77 1.43
N LEU A 87 -6.67 8.06 1.25
CA LEU A 87 -7.69 9.11 1.15
C LEU A 87 -8.55 8.95 -0.12
N PHE A 88 -7.96 8.56 -1.25
CA PHE A 88 -8.72 8.28 -2.48
C PHE A 88 -9.77 7.20 -2.24
N LEU A 89 -9.37 6.06 -1.66
CA LEU A 89 -10.25 4.93 -1.41
C LEU A 89 -11.38 5.28 -0.44
N GLY A 90 -11.06 5.97 0.66
CA GLY A 90 -12.07 6.44 1.62
C GLY A 90 -13.03 7.46 1.02
N PHE A 91 -12.51 8.53 0.40
CA PHE A 91 -13.35 9.57 -0.19
C PHE A 91 -14.11 9.13 -1.44
N ALA A 92 -13.66 8.11 -2.17
CA ALA A 92 -14.42 7.54 -3.26
C ALA A 92 -15.57 6.66 -2.75
N SER A 93 -15.34 5.88 -1.69
CA SER A 93 -16.34 4.95 -1.15
C SER A 93 -17.59 5.66 -0.62
N VAL A 94 -17.43 6.75 0.12
CA VAL A 94 -18.55 7.47 0.76
C VAL A 94 -19.62 7.94 -0.26
N PRO A 95 -19.32 8.78 -1.26
CA PRO A 95 -20.32 9.25 -2.21
C PRO A 95 -20.84 8.14 -3.13
N LEU A 96 -20.10 7.05 -3.33
CA LEU A 96 -20.61 5.89 -4.06
C LEU A 96 -21.66 5.14 -3.21
N ALA A 97 -21.42 4.99 -1.91
CA ALA A 97 -22.39 4.38 -1.00
C ALA A 97 -23.64 5.25 -0.79
N GLU A 98 -23.49 6.56 -0.61
CA GLU A 98 -24.61 7.50 -0.40
C GLU A 98 -25.62 7.53 -1.56
N ARG A 99 -25.17 7.22 -2.78
CA ARG A 99 -26.03 7.14 -3.97
C ARG A 99 -26.91 5.88 -4.01
N LEU A 100 -26.66 4.92 -3.13
CA LEU A 100 -27.40 3.67 -3.03
C LEU A 100 -28.29 3.74 -1.78
N GLU A 101 -29.61 3.82 -1.95
CA GLU A 101 -30.55 4.07 -0.83
C GLU A 101 -30.43 3.05 0.31
N PHE A 102 -30.23 1.77 -0.02
CA PHE A 102 -30.07 0.72 0.99
C PHE A 102 -28.77 0.82 1.81
N LEU A 103 -27.80 1.64 1.37
CA LEU A 103 -26.52 1.89 2.05
C LEU A 103 -26.41 3.30 2.62
N SER A 104 -27.30 4.22 2.25
CA SER A 104 -27.21 5.63 2.64
C SER A 104 -27.43 5.86 4.15
N SER A 105 -28.11 4.93 4.83
CA SER A 105 -28.31 4.96 6.27
C SER A 105 -27.12 4.43 7.08
N LEU A 106 -26.13 3.82 6.42
CA LEU A 106 -24.96 3.28 7.11
C LEU A 106 -24.01 4.39 7.55
N PRO A 107 -23.44 4.31 8.76
CA PRO A 107 -22.47 5.28 9.24
C PRO A 107 -21.25 5.40 8.31
N VAL A 108 -20.87 6.65 8.01
CA VAL A 108 -19.77 6.98 7.07
C VAL A 108 -18.44 6.30 7.43
N TRP A 109 -18.17 6.09 8.73
CA TRP A 109 -16.91 5.50 9.20
C TRP A 109 -16.70 4.05 8.75
N ILE A 110 -17.77 3.31 8.42
CA ILE A 110 -17.66 1.93 7.90
C ILE A 110 -16.85 1.90 6.61
N TRP A 111 -17.07 2.87 5.73
CA TRP A 111 -16.39 2.99 4.44
C TRP A 111 -14.91 3.37 4.58
N TRP A 112 -14.52 3.90 5.75
CA TRP A 112 -13.14 4.28 6.08
C TRP A 112 -12.36 3.18 6.79
N MET A 113 -13.00 2.14 7.32
CA MET A 113 -12.31 1.09 8.06
C MET A 113 -11.20 0.42 7.26
N LEU A 114 -11.48 -0.02 6.03
CA LEU A 114 -10.50 -0.72 5.20
C LEU A 114 -9.35 0.21 4.76
N PRO A 115 -9.60 1.45 4.26
CA PRO A 115 -8.53 2.40 3.98
C PRO A 115 -7.66 2.74 5.20
N ILE A 116 -8.27 2.98 6.38
CA ILE A 116 -7.51 3.30 7.60
C ILE A 116 -6.69 2.10 8.06
N CYS A 117 -7.26 0.90 8.02
CA CYS A 117 -6.54 -0.34 8.32
C CYS A 117 -5.32 -0.48 7.42
N TYR A 118 -5.51 -0.34 6.10
CA TYR A 118 -4.40 -0.31 5.14
C TYR A 118 -3.33 0.71 5.53
N MET A 119 -3.72 1.96 5.78
CA MET A 119 -2.78 3.03 6.13
C MET A 119 -2.00 2.75 7.40
N ALA A 120 -2.65 2.22 8.44
CA ALA A 120 -2.01 1.91 9.70
C ALA A 120 -0.97 0.78 9.56
N PHE A 121 -1.32 -0.29 8.83
CA PHE A 121 -0.42 -1.43 8.63
C PHE A 121 0.76 -1.10 7.72
N ASP A 122 0.56 -0.25 6.71
CA ASP A 122 1.62 0.24 5.82
C ASP A 122 2.64 1.11 6.58
N ILE A 123 2.18 2.06 7.40
CA ILE A 123 3.06 2.86 8.27
C ILE A 123 3.85 1.97 9.23
N ALA A 124 3.18 1.01 9.86
CA ALA A 124 3.84 0.10 10.79
C ALA A 124 4.91 -0.75 10.10
N GLU A 125 4.62 -1.26 8.90
CA GLU A 125 5.55 -2.02 8.07
C GLU A 125 6.78 -1.18 7.70
N ASP A 126 6.57 0.03 7.16
CA ASP A 126 7.64 0.93 6.72
C ASP A 126 8.57 1.32 7.88
N ILE A 127 8.00 1.57 9.06
CA ILE A 127 8.76 1.83 10.28
C ILE A 127 9.61 0.61 10.65
N VAL A 128 9.04 -0.60 10.62
CA VAL A 128 9.78 -1.83 10.93
C VAL A 128 10.90 -2.08 9.92
N ILE A 129 10.65 -1.92 8.62
CA ILE A 129 11.67 -2.05 7.57
C ILE A 129 12.79 -1.05 7.83
N ALA A 130 12.46 0.23 8.01
CA ALA A 130 13.45 1.27 8.24
C ALA A 130 14.25 1.06 9.53
N ALA A 131 13.60 0.57 10.59
CA ALA A 131 14.27 0.26 11.86
C ALA A 131 15.23 -0.92 11.73
N ILE A 132 14.86 -1.97 10.99
CA ILE A 132 15.75 -3.10 10.69
C ILE A 132 16.92 -2.64 9.82
N PHE A 133 16.65 -1.88 8.75
CA PHE A 133 17.67 -1.44 7.79
C PHE A 133 18.67 -0.46 8.41
N LYS A 134 18.25 0.32 9.41
CA LYS A 134 19.13 1.21 10.19
C LYS A 134 19.74 0.56 11.42
N SER A 135 19.56 -0.76 11.61
CA SER A 135 20.04 -1.52 12.75
C SER A 135 19.53 -1.01 14.11
N PHE A 136 18.41 -0.28 14.15
CA PHE A 136 17.73 0.09 15.39
C PHE A 136 16.99 -1.09 16.01
N VAL A 137 16.55 -2.04 15.17
CA VAL A 137 15.92 -3.30 15.59
C VAL A 137 16.68 -4.45 14.94
N PRO A 138 17.05 -5.50 15.69
CA PRO A 138 17.72 -6.67 15.12
C PRO A 138 16.78 -7.48 14.21
N LEU A 139 17.33 -8.04 13.13
CA LEU A 139 16.62 -8.98 12.28
C LEU A 139 16.63 -10.39 12.90
N THR A 140 15.62 -10.66 13.74
CA THR A 140 15.36 -11.96 14.36
C THR A 140 14.24 -12.70 13.62
N ALA A 141 13.98 -13.95 14.02
CA ALA A 141 12.82 -14.67 13.50
C ALA A 141 11.50 -13.95 13.81
N ASP A 142 11.38 -13.36 14.99
CA ASP A 142 10.16 -12.66 15.41
C ASP A 142 9.97 -11.33 14.67
N SER A 143 11.03 -10.53 14.49
CA SER A 143 10.90 -9.29 13.71
C SER A 143 10.62 -9.55 12.23
N PHE A 144 11.16 -10.64 11.66
CA PHE A 144 10.80 -11.08 10.31
C PHE A 144 9.35 -11.57 10.20
N ARG A 145 8.85 -12.32 11.18
CA ARG A 145 7.44 -12.75 11.24
C ARG A 145 6.50 -11.56 11.38
N LEU A 146 6.85 -10.60 12.23
CA LEU A 146 6.11 -9.35 12.38
C LEU A 146 6.03 -8.62 11.04
N LEU A 147 7.19 -8.39 10.39
CA LEU A 147 7.25 -7.76 9.07
C LEU A 147 6.35 -8.48 8.05
N SER A 148 6.49 -9.80 7.94
CA SER A 148 5.68 -10.62 7.01
C SER A 148 4.18 -10.52 7.29
N SER A 149 3.79 -10.44 8.57
CA SER A 149 2.40 -10.31 8.99
C SER A 149 1.84 -8.94 8.64
N LEU A 150 2.61 -7.87 8.89
CA LEU A 150 2.23 -6.50 8.54
C LEU A 150 2.03 -6.38 7.02
N THR A 151 2.98 -6.86 6.22
CA THR A 151 2.87 -6.86 4.75
C THR A 151 1.63 -7.62 4.27
N ALA A 152 1.34 -8.78 4.86
CA ALA A 152 0.16 -9.57 4.49
C ALA A 152 -1.16 -8.83 4.80
N ILE A 153 -1.25 -8.20 5.98
CA ILE A 153 -2.44 -7.44 6.38
C ILE A 153 -2.59 -6.16 5.53
N LYS A 154 -1.48 -5.44 5.26
CA LYS A 154 -1.45 -4.31 4.32
C LYS A 154 -2.05 -4.72 2.97
N ILE A 155 -1.54 -5.79 2.37
CA ILE A 155 -1.98 -6.24 1.05
C ILE A 155 -3.45 -6.68 1.07
N ALA A 156 -3.88 -7.39 2.11
CA ALA A 156 -5.27 -7.81 2.25
C ALA A 156 -6.23 -6.62 2.39
N SER A 157 -5.89 -5.66 3.24
CA SER A 157 -6.70 -4.48 3.51
C SER A 157 -6.79 -3.54 2.31
N VAL A 158 -5.69 -3.28 1.58
CA VAL A 158 -5.74 -2.45 0.36
C VAL A 158 -6.54 -3.11 -0.75
N LYS A 159 -6.42 -4.43 -0.93
CA LYS A 159 -7.24 -5.19 -1.90
C LYS A 159 -8.72 -5.12 -1.55
N ALA A 160 -9.06 -5.29 -0.27
CA ALA A 160 -10.44 -5.18 0.20
C ALA A 160 -11.00 -3.76 0.00
N ALA A 161 -10.20 -2.72 0.28
CA ALA A 161 -10.60 -1.34 0.06
C ALA A 161 -10.81 -1.01 -1.44
N ILE A 162 -9.95 -1.52 -2.32
CA ILE A 162 -10.13 -1.41 -3.78
C ILE A 162 -11.40 -2.15 -4.22
N ALA A 163 -11.62 -3.37 -3.73
CA ALA A 163 -12.82 -4.16 -4.03
C ALA A 163 -14.10 -3.44 -3.57
N GLN A 164 -14.07 -2.79 -2.40
CA GLN A 164 -15.17 -1.96 -1.90
C GLN A 164 -15.51 -0.84 -2.89
N VAL A 165 -14.52 -0.06 -3.35
CA VAL A 165 -14.75 1.03 -4.31
C VAL A 165 -15.29 0.50 -5.64
N ILE A 166 -14.73 -0.61 -6.16
CA ILE A 166 -15.18 -1.24 -7.40
C ILE A 166 -16.61 -1.73 -7.27
N LEU A 167 -16.94 -2.44 -6.17
CA LEU A 167 -18.28 -2.98 -5.93
C LEU A 167 -19.32 -1.86 -5.82
N LEU A 168 -19.04 -0.82 -5.04
CA LEU A 168 -19.93 0.33 -4.92
C LEU A 168 -20.10 1.03 -6.28
N GLY A 169 -19.03 1.17 -7.06
CA GLY A 169 -19.09 1.70 -8.43
C GLY A 169 -19.94 0.84 -9.37
N ALA A 170 -19.78 -0.49 -9.33
CA ALA A 170 -20.54 -1.43 -10.15
C ALA A 170 -22.03 -1.43 -9.77
N LEU A 171 -22.35 -1.36 -8.47
CA LEU A 171 -23.74 -1.23 -7.99
C LEU A 171 -24.38 0.08 -8.44
N ASN A 172 -23.63 1.18 -8.41
CA ASN A 172 -24.08 2.46 -8.96
C ASN A 172 -24.32 2.38 -10.48
N LEU A 173 -23.48 1.66 -11.22
CA LEU A 173 -23.70 1.47 -12.66
C LEU A 173 -24.94 0.60 -12.92
N LEU A 174 -25.11 -0.47 -12.14
CA LEU A 174 -26.25 -1.37 -12.25
C LEU A 174 -27.56 -0.66 -11.92
N SER A 175 -27.55 0.31 -10.99
CA SER A 175 -28.75 1.08 -10.61
C SER A 175 -29.34 1.94 -11.74
N TYR A 176 -28.58 2.17 -12.83
CA TYR A 176 -29.12 2.78 -14.05
C TYR A 176 -29.97 1.81 -14.89
N PHE A 177 -29.72 0.51 -14.79
CA PHE A 177 -30.44 -0.52 -15.54
C PHE A 177 -31.51 -1.23 -14.71
N ILE A 178 -31.23 -1.41 -13.42
CA ILE A 178 -32.11 -2.07 -12.45
C ILE A 178 -32.27 -1.09 -11.28
N PRO A 179 -33.41 -0.42 -11.13
CA PRO A 179 -33.59 0.56 -10.07
C PRO A 179 -33.61 -0.14 -8.71
N PHE A 180 -32.45 -0.18 -8.06
CA PHE A 180 -32.36 -0.17 -6.61
C PHE A 180 -32.81 1.22 -6.19
N GLY A 181 -33.76 1.34 -5.27
CA GLY A 181 -34.39 2.60 -4.89
C GLY A 181 -33.39 3.77 -4.86
N ARG A 182 -33.76 4.87 -5.52
CA ARG A 182 -32.97 6.10 -5.51
C ARG A 182 -33.42 6.89 -4.29
N PRO A 183 -32.50 7.34 -3.42
CA PRO A 183 -32.89 8.21 -2.32
C PRO A 183 -33.57 9.45 -2.89
N ILE A 184 -34.76 9.77 -2.36
CA ILE A 184 -35.59 10.93 -2.71
C ILE A 184 -34.87 12.21 -2.27
#